data_AF-A0A926GMZ3-F1
#
_entry.id   AF-A0A926GMZ3-F1
#
_cell.length_a   1.000
_cell.length_b   1.000
_cell.length_c   1.000
_cell.angle_alpha   90.00
_cell.angle_beta   90.00
_cell.angle_gamma   90.00
#
_symmetry.space_group_name_H-M   'P 1'
#
loop_
_entity.id
_entity.type
_entity.pdbx_description
1 polymer ?
#
loop_
_entity_poly.entity_id
_entity_poly.type
_entity_poly.pdbx_seq_one_letter_code
_entity_poly.pdbx_strand_id
1 'polypeptide(L)' 'PANADAELMEAAHYVTKRDGGQGAVRDAITAILQARGEYGIAKTLYLTSLSAPAKIVGQ' A
#
# COMPACT_ATOMS: atom_id res chain seq x y z
N PRO A 1 8.43 -14.77 1.63
CA PRO A 1 7.33 -15.31 0.77
C PRO A 1 6.05 -15.24 1.60
N ALA A 2 4.90 -14.84 1.03
CA ALA A 2 3.67 -14.62 1.80
C ALA A 2 3.39 -15.73 2.82
N ASN A 3 2.95 -15.34 4.02
CA ASN A 3 2.84 -16.19 5.20
C ASN A 3 1.38 -16.51 5.57
N ALA A 4 0.46 -16.42 4.61
CA ALA A 4 -0.92 -16.87 4.79
C ALA A 4 -1.01 -18.40 4.87
N ASP A 5 -2.14 -18.94 5.32
CA ASP A 5 -2.37 -20.38 5.28
C ASP A 5 -2.43 -20.88 3.82
N ALA A 6 -1.91 -22.09 3.57
CA ALA A 6 -1.76 -22.64 2.23
C ALA A 6 -3.09 -22.71 1.46
N GLU A 7 -4.17 -23.15 2.12
CA GLU A 7 -5.50 -23.22 1.54
C GLU A 7 -6.00 -21.85 1.04
N LEU A 8 -5.66 -20.78 1.75
CA LEU A 8 -6.02 -19.41 1.35
C LEU A 8 -5.17 -18.93 0.18
N MET A 9 -3.89 -19.29 0.12
CA MET A 9 -3.03 -18.94 -1.02
C MET A 9 -3.49 -19.63 -2.30
N GLU A 10 -3.91 -20.90 -2.22
CA GLU A 10 -4.44 -21.63 -3.38
C GLU A 10 -5.75 -21.06 -3.90
N ALA A 11 -6.63 -20.59 -3.00
CA ALA A 11 -7.90 -19.99 -3.37
C ALA A 11 -7.80 -18.51 -3.83
N ALA A 12 -6.70 -17.83 -3.50
CA ALA A 12 -6.57 -16.39 -3.75
C ALA A 12 -6.22 -16.06 -5.20
N HIS A 13 -6.94 -15.11 -5.79
CA HIS A 13 -6.63 -14.55 -7.12
C HIS A 13 -5.31 -13.75 -7.15
N TYR A 14 -4.83 -13.32 -5.98
CA TYR A 14 -3.61 -12.54 -5.85
C TYR A 14 -2.95 -12.80 -4.51
N VAL A 15 -1.65 -13.10 -4.55
CA VAL A 15 -0.81 -13.31 -3.37
C VAL A 15 0.38 -12.35 -3.44
N THR A 16 0.65 -11.64 -2.35
CA THR A 16 1.75 -10.66 -2.28
C THR A 16 3.10 -11.35 -2.22
N LYS A 17 4.17 -10.68 -2.67
CA LYS A 17 5.53 -11.24 -2.60
C LYS A 17 6.06 -11.24 -1.16
N ARG A 18 5.77 -10.16 -0.42
CA ARG A 18 6.18 -9.99 0.97
C ARG A 18 5.17 -10.60 1.94
N ASP A 19 5.67 -10.86 3.14
CA ASP A 19 4.93 -11.41 4.27
C ASP A 19 4.12 -10.31 4.97
N GLY A 20 3.11 -10.75 5.73
CA GLY A 20 2.35 -9.91 6.64
C GLY A 20 3.28 -9.19 7.63
N GLY A 21 2.99 -7.92 7.92
CA GLY A 21 3.85 -7.06 8.75
C GLY A 21 5.15 -6.59 8.05
N GLN A 22 5.58 -7.24 6.97
CA GLN A 22 6.79 -6.90 6.21
C GLN A 22 6.47 -6.18 4.90
N GLY A 23 5.34 -5.47 4.84
CA GLY A 23 4.93 -4.69 3.69
C GLY A 23 4.06 -5.43 2.66
N ALA A 24 3.49 -6.60 2.97
CA ALA A 24 2.47 -7.24 2.12
C ALA A 24 1.34 -6.28 1.72
N VAL A 25 0.77 -5.56 2.69
CA VAL A 25 -0.32 -4.59 2.44
C VAL A 25 0.15 -3.46 1.52
N ARG A 26 1.39 -2.97 1.70
CA ARG A 26 1.96 -1.95 0.81
C ARG A 26 2.08 -2.46 -0.62
N ASP A 27 2.42 -3.73 -0.83
CA ASP A 27 2.44 -4.32 -2.17
C ASP A 27 1.05 -4.38 -2.79
N ALA A 28 0.06 -4.87 -2.05
CA ALA A 28 -1.31 -4.94 -2.54
C ALA A 28 -1.84 -3.55 -2.95
N ILE A 29 -1.66 -2.55 -2.08
CA ILE A 29 -2.07 -1.15 -2.38
C ILE A 29 -1.34 -0.62 -3.61
N THR A 30 -0.03 -0.87 -3.72
CA THR A 30 0.76 -0.41 -4.87
C THR A 30 0.26 -1.04 -6.17
N ALA A 31 0.02 -2.35 -6.18
CA ALA A 31 -0.50 -3.07 -7.35
C ALA A 31 -1.88 -2.54 -7.77
N ILE A 32 -2.79 -2.32 -6.82
CA ILE A 32 -4.13 -1.77 -7.10
C ILE A 32 -4.04 -0.37 -7.70
N LEU A 33 -3.25 0.53 -7.10
CA LEU A 33 -3.10 1.89 -7.60
C LEU A 33 -2.42 1.94 -8.97
N GLN A 34 -1.47 1.04 -9.23
CA GLN A 34 -0.84 0.92 -10.54
C GLN A 34 -1.83 0.42 -11.59
N ALA A 35 -2.62 -0.62 -11.29
CA ALA A 35 -3.65 -1.13 -12.20
C ALA A 35 -4.72 -0.09 -12.54
N ARG A 36 -5.01 0.83 -11.60
CA ARG A 36 -5.93 1.96 -11.81
C ARG A 36 -5.29 3.19 -12.46
N GLY A 37 -3.98 3.21 -12.68
CA GLY A 37 -3.26 4.40 -13.15
C GLY A 37 -3.16 5.54 -12.12
N GLU A 38 -3.50 5.28 -10.87
CA GLU A 38 -3.62 6.28 -9.79
C GLU A 38 -2.35 6.40 -8.93
N TYR A 39 -1.37 5.50 -9.09
CA TYR A 39 -0.17 5.50 -8.24
C TYR A 39 0.59 6.84 -8.29
N GLY A 40 0.68 7.46 -9.48
CA GLY A 40 1.35 8.74 -9.67
C GLY A 40 0.68 9.87 -8.87
N ILE A 41 -0.64 10.02 -9.01
CA ILE A 41 -1.37 11.09 -8.30
C ILE A 41 -1.36 10.86 -6.78
N ALA A 42 -1.50 9.62 -6.31
CA ALA A 42 -1.40 9.29 -4.90
C ALA A 42 -0.03 9.67 -4.32
N LYS A 43 1.06 9.39 -5.04
CA LYS A 43 2.41 9.79 -4.65
C LYS A 43 2.56 11.31 -4.61
N THR A 44 2.07 12.02 -5.62
CA THR A 44 2.11 13.50 -5.67
C THR A 44 1.39 14.11 -4.48
N LEU A 45 0.14 13.69 -4.22
CA LEU A 45 -0.65 14.20 -3.09
C LEU A 45 0.06 14.00 -1.75
N TYR A 46 0.65 12.82 -1.53
CA TYR A 46 1.40 12.55 -0.31
C TYR A 46 2.63 13.46 -0.18
N LEU A 47 3.46 13.58 -1.22
CA LEU A 47 4.65 14.46 -1.18
C LEU A 47 4.28 15.93 -0.99
N THR A 48 3.20 16.40 -1.64
CA THR A 48 2.68 17.75 -1.44
C THR A 48 2.20 17.97 0.00
N SER A 49 1.53 16.97 0.61
CA SER A 49 1.09 17.08 2.01
C SER A 49 2.23 17.23 3.01
N LEU A 50 3.41 16.68 2.72
CA LEU A 50 4.61 16.85 3.55
C LEU A 50 5.22 18.25 3.44
N SER A 51 4.89 19.00 2.37
CA SER A 51 5.41 20.33 2.09
C SER A 51 4.54 21.44 2.70
N ALA A 52 3.31 21.10 3.12
CA ALA A 52 2.44 22.03 3.82
C ALA A 52 2.96 22.24 5.25
N PRO A 53 2.96 23.48 5.79
CA PRO A 53 3.38 23.71 7.16
C PRO A 53 2.52 22.86 8.10
N ALA A 54 3.18 22.14 9.01
CA ALA A 54 2.52 21.34 10.02
C ALA A 54 1.48 22.23 10.73
N LYS A 55 0.19 21.89 10.64
CA LYS A 55 -0.79 22.45 11.56
C LYS A 55 -0.34 22.04 12.95
N ILE A 56 0.13 22.98 13.75
CA ILE A 56 0.22 22.78 15.20
C ILE A 56 -1.20 22.56 15.67
N VAL A 57 -1.59 21.29 15.87
CA VAL A 57 -2.83 20.93 16.53
C VAL A 57 -2.56 21.08 18.02
N GLY A 58 -2.97 22.22 18.56
CA GLY A 58 -2.83 22.55 19.98
C GLY A 58 -2.53 24.03 20.22
N GLN A 59 -3.53 24.89 20.07
CA GLN A 59 -3.73 26.09 20.88
C GLN A 59 -5.17 26.09 21.38
#